data_AF-L1JXX6-F1
#
_entry.id   AF-L1JXX6-F1
#
_cell.length_a   1.000
_cell.length_b   1.000
_cell.length_c   1.000
_cell.angle_alpha   90.00
_cell.angle_beta   90.00
_cell.angle_gamma   90.00
#
_symmetry.space_group_name_H-M   'P 1'
#
loop_
_entity.id
_entity.type
_entity.pdbx_description
1 polymer ?
#
loop_
_entity_poly.entity_id
_entity_poly.type
_entity_poly.pdbx_seq_one_letter_code
_entity_poly.pdbx_strand_id
1 'polypeptide(L)'
;MAFMLLLFSNAKALEAANVEAVIVFRTLSLFVTAYGDFRLLKAREEEGEEEEEEEEEEEKKKKKYVMSDKGLKVENIFWVFFYGCANAAYPLVTQVAIRRHQHMNSWDRTFYNNLMTLFVFLPGIFLLGEHETIHVLTARGQLTSWSILLLLLSCIWGTAISFLGFLCLEHVTATSFNVMGNANKLLTLVLNSLIWDQHASLQANIFLLTSLVGSAMYGEVRRRECNSKAQ
;
A
#
# COMPACT_ATOMS: atom_id res chain seq x y z
N MET A 1 12.81 3.93 -5.63
CA MET A 1 12.52 2.68 -6.36
C MET A 1 11.32 1.92 -5.80
N ALA A 2 11.32 1.50 -4.52
CA ALA A 2 10.19 0.75 -3.93
C ALA A 2 8.82 1.44 -4.08
N PHE A 3 8.77 2.77 -3.89
CA PHE A 3 7.56 3.57 -4.10
C PHE A 3 7.02 3.49 -5.54
N MET A 4 7.90 3.57 -6.54
CA MET A 4 7.50 3.51 -7.95
C MET A 4 7.01 2.11 -8.32
N LEU A 5 7.69 1.06 -7.88
CA LEU A 5 7.25 -0.33 -8.10
C LEU A 5 5.86 -0.56 -7.49
N LEU A 6 5.59 0.00 -6.31
CA LEU A 6 4.26 -0.02 -5.71
C LEU A 6 3.23 0.70 -6.59
N LEU A 7 3.51 1.91 -7.07
CA LEU A 7 2.60 2.66 -7.93
C LEU A 7 2.31 1.93 -9.24
N PHE A 8 3.34 1.46 -9.93
CA PHE A 8 3.21 0.78 -11.21
C PHE A 8 2.48 -0.57 -11.08
N SER A 9 2.87 -1.40 -10.10
CA SER A 9 2.20 -2.67 -9.85
C SER A 9 0.74 -2.49 -9.44
N ASN A 10 0.42 -1.45 -8.66
CA ASN A 10 -0.96 -1.11 -8.32
C ASN A 10 -1.78 -0.73 -9.56
N ALA A 11 -1.22 0.11 -10.44
CA ALA A 11 -1.89 0.51 -11.68
C ALA A 11 -2.16 -0.69 -12.58
N LYS A 12 -1.16 -1.57 -12.78
CA LYS A 12 -1.31 -2.79 -13.57
C LYS A 12 -2.23 -3.83 -12.93
N ALA A 13 -2.23 -3.95 -11.61
CA ALA A 13 -3.16 -4.82 -10.90
C ALA A 13 -4.62 -4.37 -11.06
N LEU A 14 -4.88 -3.06 -11.07
CA LEU A 14 -6.24 -2.51 -11.30
C LEU A 14 -6.69 -2.64 -12.75
N GLU A 15 -5.77 -2.59 -13.71
CA GLU A 15 -6.06 -2.84 -15.13
C GLU A 15 -6.41 -4.31 -15.38
N ALA A 16 -5.70 -5.22 -14.70
CA ALA A 16 -5.82 -6.67 -14.92
C ALA A 16 -6.91 -7.34 -14.07
N ALA A 17 -7.20 -6.84 -12.86
CA ALA A 17 -8.03 -7.55 -11.88
C ALA A 17 -9.18 -6.72 -11.32
N ASN A 18 -10.24 -7.42 -10.90
CA ASN A 18 -11.34 -6.82 -10.16
C ASN A 18 -10.85 -6.23 -8.83
N VAL A 19 -11.47 -5.13 -8.41
CA VAL A 19 -11.17 -4.41 -7.16
C VAL A 19 -11.20 -5.34 -5.95
N GLU A 20 -12.08 -6.34 -5.95
CA GLU A 20 -12.19 -7.37 -4.90
C GLU A 20 -10.90 -8.17 -4.72
N ALA A 21 -10.27 -8.63 -5.81
CA ALA A 21 -9.02 -9.39 -5.75
C ALA A 21 -7.89 -8.52 -5.18
N VAL A 22 -7.83 -7.25 -5.58
CA VAL A 22 -6.84 -6.29 -5.07
C VAL A 22 -7.00 -6.09 -3.55
N ILE A 23 -8.23 -6.04 -3.05
CA ILE A 23 -8.51 -5.93 -1.61
C ILE A 23 -8.01 -7.17 -0.86
N VAL A 24 -8.30 -8.38 -1.35
CA VAL A 24 -7.87 -9.63 -0.70
C VAL A 24 -6.34 -9.74 -0.62
N PHE A 25 -5.62 -9.44 -1.70
CA PHE A 25 -4.16 -9.49 -1.65
C PHE A 25 -3.56 -8.39 -0.77
N ARG A 26 -4.25 -7.26 -0.61
CA ARG A 26 -3.85 -6.21 0.31
C ARG A 26 -3.99 -6.64 1.77
N THR A 27 -5.05 -7.37 2.13
CA THR A 27 -5.17 -7.91 3.49
C THR A 27 -4.10 -8.97 3.77
N LEU A 28 -3.75 -9.79 2.78
CA LEU A 28 -2.63 -10.71 2.89
C LEU A 28 -1.29 -9.98 3.10
N SER A 29 -1.07 -8.86 2.41
CA SER A 29 0.15 -8.05 2.57
C SER A 29 0.32 -7.49 3.99
N LEU A 30 -0.76 -7.33 4.77
CA LEU A 30 -0.67 -6.94 6.18
C LEU A 30 0.06 -7.98 7.00
N PHE A 31 -0.27 -9.27 6.81
CA PHE A 31 0.38 -10.36 7.53
C PHE A 31 1.88 -10.43 7.20
N VAL A 32 2.22 -10.30 5.91
CA VAL A 32 3.62 -10.25 5.47
C VAL A 32 4.36 -9.04 6.05
N THR A 33 3.70 -7.88 6.12
CA THR A 33 4.29 -6.67 6.75
C THR A 33 4.50 -6.88 8.25
N ALA A 34 3.51 -7.46 8.94
CA ALA A 34 3.58 -7.76 10.37
C ALA A 34 4.72 -8.73 10.67
N TYR A 35 4.88 -9.77 9.84
CA TYR A 35 6.00 -10.71 9.93
C TYR A 35 7.35 -10.02 9.65
N GLY A 36 7.44 -9.19 8.62
CA GLY A 36 8.67 -8.45 8.30
C GLY A 36 9.07 -7.45 9.39
N ASP A 37 8.09 -6.77 10.00
CA ASP A 37 8.28 -5.87 11.14
C ASP A 37 8.69 -6.66 12.39
N PHE A 38 8.10 -7.84 12.64
CA PHE A 38 8.55 -8.76 13.69
C PHE A 38 10.00 -9.21 13.47
N ARG A 39 10.38 -9.62 12.25
CA ARG A 39 11.78 -9.95 11.90
C ARG A 39 12.72 -8.75 12.04
N LEU A 40 12.29 -7.54 11.72
CA LEU A 40 13.06 -6.29 11.93
C LEU A 40 13.21 -5.92 13.41
N LEU A 41 12.23 -6.25 14.24
CA LEU A 41 12.28 -6.11 15.70
C LEU A 41 13.11 -7.23 16.34
N LYS A 42 13.04 -8.46 15.81
CA LYS A 42 13.81 -9.61 16.25
C LYS A 42 15.29 -9.48 15.87
N ALA A 43 15.61 -9.00 14.67
CA ALA A 43 16.98 -8.63 14.28
C ALA A 43 17.58 -7.50 15.14
N ARG A 44 16.74 -6.75 15.88
CA ARG A 44 17.17 -5.77 16.88
C ARG A 44 17.37 -6.41 18.26
N GLU A 45 16.67 -7.49 18.57
CA GLU A 45 16.88 -8.31 19.77
C GLU A 45 18.07 -9.25 19.59
N GLU A 46 18.39 -9.70 18.37
CA GLU A 46 19.52 -10.58 18.03
C GLU A 46 20.92 -9.91 18.08
N GLU A 47 21.04 -8.61 18.42
CA GLU A 47 22.30 -8.07 19.01
C GLU A 47 22.46 -8.45 20.50
N GLY A 48 21.51 -9.18 21.07
CA GLY A 48 21.48 -9.78 22.39
C GLY A 48 20.63 -11.05 22.41
N GLU A 49 21.23 -12.14 21.93
CA GLU A 49 20.82 -13.55 22.06
C GLU A 49 19.79 -14.09 21.03
N GLU A 50 20.17 -15.27 20.51
CA GLU A 50 19.55 -16.04 19.44
C GLU A 50 18.35 -16.84 19.95
N GLU A 51 17.34 -17.05 19.08
CA GLU A 51 17.00 -18.40 18.57
C GLU A 51 15.74 -18.39 17.69
N GLU A 52 15.79 -19.22 16.65
CA GLU A 52 14.70 -19.69 15.79
C GLU A 52 13.60 -20.34 16.63
N GLU A 53 12.31 -20.19 16.31
CA GLU A 53 11.56 -21.16 15.50
C GLU A 53 10.14 -20.59 15.31
N GLU A 54 9.58 -20.76 14.12
CA GLU A 54 8.16 -21.04 13.83
C GLU A 54 7.88 -20.65 12.37
N GLU A 55 8.38 -21.48 11.45
CA GLU A 55 8.12 -21.36 10.02
C GLU A 55 7.00 -22.30 9.53
N GLU A 56 6.33 -23.05 10.42
CA GLU A 56 5.48 -24.17 9.98
C GLU A 56 3.95 -23.94 10.02
N GLU A 57 3.44 -22.81 10.52
CA GLU A 57 1.97 -22.63 10.65
C GLU A 57 1.31 -21.78 9.54
N GLU A 58 2.09 -21.22 8.61
CA GLU A 58 1.56 -20.24 7.64
C GLU A 58 1.07 -20.86 6.30
N GLU A 59 1.56 -22.04 5.93
CA GLU A 59 1.22 -22.67 4.63
C GLU A 59 -0.23 -23.21 4.60
N LYS A 60 -0.80 -23.55 5.77
CA LYS A 60 -2.14 -24.17 5.88
C LYS A 60 -3.31 -23.21 5.67
N LYS A 61 -3.15 -21.91 5.94
CA LYS A 61 -4.24 -20.92 5.79
C LYS A 61 -4.38 -20.38 4.36
N LYS A 62 -3.32 -20.44 3.55
CA LYS A 62 -3.30 -19.97 2.16
C LYS A 62 -3.96 -20.95 1.18
N LYS A 63 -3.84 -22.25 1.43
CA LYS A 63 -4.35 -23.32 0.53
C LYS A 63 -5.88 -23.47 0.52
N LYS A 64 -6.63 -22.95 1.51
CA LYS A 64 -8.06 -23.22 1.65
C LYS A 64 -8.99 -22.28 0.86
N TYR A 65 -8.51 -21.17 0.31
CA TYR A 65 -9.38 -20.15 -0.28
C TYR A 65 -9.18 -19.87 -1.78
N VAL A 66 -8.09 -20.35 -2.39
CA VAL A 66 -7.81 -20.17 -3.83
C VAL A 66 -8.63 -21.14 -4.72
N MET A 67 -9.30 -22.14 -4.12
CA MET A 67 -10.06 -23.16 -4.85
C MET A 67 -11.52 -22.82 -5.14
N SER A 68 -12.01 -21.64 -4.78
CA SER A 68 -13.43 -21.29 -4.97
C SER A 68 -13.61 -19.94 -5.67
N ASP A 69 -12.97 -19.77 -6.82
CA ASP A 69 -13.39 -18.72 -7.75
C ASP A 69 -13.24 -19.21 -9.20
N LYS A 70 -14.36 -19.67 -9.76
CA LYS A 70 -14.45 -20.17 -11.13
C LYS A 70 -14.56 -18.97 -12.07
N GLY A 71 -13.44 -18.31 -12.33
CA GLY A 71 -13.36 -17.21 -13.30
C GLY A 71 -11.99 -16.55 -13.50
N LEU A 72 -10.92 -17.02 -12.85
CA LEU A 72 -9.63 -16.31 -12.84
C LEU A 72 -8.69 -16.74 -13.98
N LYS A 73 -8.34 -15.78 -14.85
CA LYS A 73 -7.21 -15.89 -15.80
C LYS A 73 -5.89 -15.75 -15.03
N VAL A 74 -4.95 -16.65 -15.29
CA VAL A 74 -3.66 -16.81 -14.57
C VAL A 74 -2.76 -15.56 -14.64
N GLU A 75 -2.85 -14.78 -15.73
CA GLU A 75 -2.09 -13.54 -15.92
C GLU A 75 -2.47 -12.44 -14.90
N ASN A 76 -3.71 -12.44 -14.42
CA ASN A 76 -4.20 -11.45 -13.46
C ASN A 76 -3.64 -11.69 -12.05
N ILE A 77 -3.30 -12.93 -11.70
CA ILE A 77 -2.75 -13.27 -10.38
C ILE A 77 -1.32 -12.73 -10.24
N PHE A 78 -0.54 -12.74 -11.31
CA PHE A 78 0.86 -12.29 -11.26
C PHE A 78 0.98 -10.83 -10.80
N TRP A 79 0.25 -9.93 -11.44
CA TRP A 79 0.29 -8.49 -11.11
C TRP A 79 -0.27 -8.20 -9.72
N VAL A 80 -1.34 -8.88 -9.32
CA VAL A 80 -1.94 -8.70 -8.01
C VAL A 80 -1.03 -9.26 -6.89
N PHE A 81 -0.37 -10.39 -7.11
CA PHE A 81 0.61 -10.95 -6.19
C PHE A 81 1.84 -10.03 -6.07
N PHE A 82 2.37 -9.58 -7.20
CA PHE A 82 3.51 -8.67 -7.25
C PHE A 82 3.19 -7.34 -6.53
N TYR A 83 1.99 -6.81 -6.74
CA TYR A 83 1.48 -5.67 -5.99
C TYR A 83 1.41 -5.94 -4.48
N GLY A 84 0.91 -7.11 -4.06
CA GLY A 84 0.88 -7.51 -2.65
C GLY A 84 2.27 -7.49 -2.01
N CYS A 85 3.27 -8.04 -2.70
CA CYS A 85 4.67 -8.01 -2.27
C CYS A 85 5.22 -6.57 -2.21
N ALA A 86 4.98 -5.76 -3.24
CA ALA A 86 5.42 -4.36 -3.26
C ALA A 86 4.77 -3.53 -2.15
N ASN A 87 3.49 -3.79 -1.85
CA ASN A 87 2.73 -3.10 -0.80
C ASN A 87 3.21 -3.48 0.62
N ALA A 88 3.69 -4.70 0.81
CA ALA A 88 4.35 -5.11 2.06
C ALA A 88 5.78 -4.55 2.17
N ALA A 89 6.55 -4.61 1.09
CA ALA A 89 7.96 -4.21 1.08
C ALA A 89 8.15 -2.68 1.23
N TYR A 90 7.28 -1.87 0.63
CA TYR A 90 7.41 -0.42 0.63
C TYR A 90 7.56 0.23 2.03
N PRO A 91 6.65 -0.01 3.00
CA PRO A 91 6.78 0.59 4.31
C PRO A 91 7.95 0.02 5.10
N LEU A 92 8.29 -1.27 4.94
CA LEU A 92 9.46 -1.89 5.58
C LEU A 92 10.77 -1.24 5.11
N VAL A 93 10.97 -1.14 3.80
CA VAL A 93 12.16 -0.50 3.21
C VAL A 93 12.23 0.98 3.59
N THR A 94 11.09 1.67 3.57
CA THR A 94 11.02 3.08 3.96
C THR A 94 11.38 3.27 5.43
N GLN A 95 10.89 2.41 6.33
CA GLN A 95 11.21 2.49 7.74
C GLN A 95 12.70 2.21 8.02
N VAL A 96 13.30 1.24 7.32
CA VAL A 96 14.75 1.00 7.36
C VAL A 96 15.52 2.22 6.85
N ALA A 97 15.09 2.83 5.74
CA ALA A 97 15.74 4.01 5.19
C ALA A 97 15.67 5.23 6.13
N ILE A 98 14.51 5.47 6.76
CA ILE A 98 14.32 6.50 7.78
C ILE A 98 15.29 6.28 8.95
N ARG A 99 15.39 5.05 9.46
CA ARG A 99 16.26 4.71 10.58
C ARG A 99 17.74 4.79 10.24
N ARG A 100 18.13 4.48 9.00
CA ARG A 100 19.51 4.57 8.52
C ARG A 100 19.95 6.01 8.29
N HIS A 101 19.03 6.89 7.94
CA HIS A 101 19.29 8.30 7.64
C HIS A 101 18.52 9.23 8.61
N GLN A 102 18.84 9.13 9.90
CA GLN A 102 18.19 9.92 10.97
C GLN A 102 18.39 11.43 10.83
N HIS A 103 19.43 11.89 10.12
CA HIS A 103 19.74 13.31 9.94
C HIS A 103 18.81 14.03 8.95
N MET A 104 18.03 13.30 8.15
CA MET A 104 17.14 13.87 7.14
C MET A 104 15.76 14.13 7.74
N ASN A 105 15.22 15.34 7.54
CA ASN A 105 13.88 15.66 7.97
C ASN A 105 12.83 14.99 7.05
N SER A 106 11.59 14.87 7.52
CA SER A 106 10.47 14.31 6.73
C SER A 106 10.23 15.04 5.40
N TRP A 107 10.50 16.36 5.35
CA TRP A 107 10.47 17.14 4.10
C TRP A 107 11.54 16.72 3.10
N ASP A 108 12.78 16.50 3.56
CA ASP A 108 13.89 16.07 2.70
C ASP A 108 13.57 14.71 2.08
N ARG A 109 13.13 13.76 2.92
CA ARG A 109 12.73 12.42 2.47
C ARG A 109 11.61 12.47 1.42
N THR A 110 10.64 13.35 1.62
CA THR A 110 9.54 13.58 0.66
C THR A 110 10.05 14.13 -0.66
N PHE A 111 10.94 15.13 -0.61
CA PHE A 111 11.54 15.73 -1.80
C PHE A 111 12.36 14.69 -2.59
N TYR A 112 13.25 13.95 -1.92
CA TYR A 112 14.05 12.92 -2.59
C TYR A 112 13.20 11.78 -3.15
N ASN A 113 12.17 11.34 -2.44
CA ASN A 113 11.28 10.29 -2.95
C ASN A 113 10.55 10.73 -4.24
N ASN A 114 10.00 11.94 -4.24
CA ASN A 114 9.30 12.47 -5.42
C ASN A 114 10.25 12.77 -6.57
N LEU A 115 11.44 13.33 -6.28
CA LEU A 115 12.46 13.61 -7.28
C LEU A 115 13.01 12.33 -7.94
N MET A 116 13.33 11.31 -7.14
CA MET A 116 13.76 10.01 -7.67
C MET A 116 12.67 9.34 -8.50
N THR A 117 11.39 9.53 -8.11
CA THR A 117 10.25 9.01 -8.87
C THR A 117 10.11 9.74 -10.21
N LEU A 118 10.35 11.05 -10.26
CA LEU A 118 10.37 11.83 -11.51
C LEU A 118 11.40 11.29 -12.51
N PHE A 119 12.62 10.98 -12.06
CA PHE A 119 13.66 10.42 -12.91
C PHE A 119 13.30 9.06 -13.52
N VAL A 120 12.44 8.29 -12.86
CA VAL A 120 11.97 7.00 -13.36
C VAL A 120 10.74 7.18 -14.27
N PHE A 121 9.83 8.09 -13.94
CA PHE A 121 8.63 8.35 -14.74
C PHE A 121 8.92 9.04 -16.08
N LEU A 122 9.90 9.94 -16.13
CA LEU A 122 10.23 10.67 -17.36
C LEU A 122 10.58 9.74 -18.54
N PRO A 123 11.49 8.74 -18.40
CA PRO A 123 11.70 7.72 -19.42
C PRO A 123 10.46 6.84 -19.65
N GLY A 124 9.71 6.55 -18.58
CA GLY A 124 8.50 5.73 -18.63
C GLY A 124 7.44 6.28 -19.59
N ILE A 125 7.24 7.60 -19.64
CA ILE A 125 6.27 8.25 -20.55
C ILE A 125 6.56 7.90 -22.02
N PHE A 126 7.84 7.86 -22.40
CA PHE A 126 8.25 7.48 -23.76
C PHE A 126 8.10 5.98 -24.02
N LEU A 127 8.50 5.15 -23.05
CA LEU A 127 8.45 3.68 -23.19
C LEU A 127 7.04 3.11 -23.18
N LEU A 128 6.13 3.68 -22.38
CA LEU A 128 4.73 3.25 -22.27
C LEU A 128 3.83 3.86 -23.36
N GLY A 129 4.36 4.76 -24.20
CA GLY A 129 3.61 5.37 -25.29
C GLY A 129 2.60 6.43 -24.85
N GLU A 130 2.70 6.96 -23.62
CA GLU A 130 1.72 7.92 -23.09
C GLU A 130 1.72 9.28 -23.80
N HIS A 131 2.78 9.58 -24.56
CA HIS A 131 2.86 10.78 -25.41
C HIS A 131 1.72 10.85 -26.45
N GLU A 132 1.35 9.71 -27.05
CA GLU A 132 0.23 9.63 -27.99
C GLU A 132 -1.11 9.92 -27.31
N THR A 133 -1.30 9.39 -26.09
CA THR A 133 -2.50 9.64 -25.29
C THR A 133 -2.66 11.13 -24.98
N ILE A 134 -1.57 11.83 -24.61
CA ILE A 134 -1.59 13.28 -24.36
C ILE A 134 -1.96 14.05 -25.63
N HIS A 135 -1.42 13.64 -26.79
CA HIS A 135 -1.72 14.29 -28.06
C HIS A 135 -3.20 14.13 -28.43
N VAL A 136 -3.77 12.95 -28.22
CA VAL A 136 -5.20 12.66 -28.43
C VAL A 136 -6.08 13.47 -27.45
N LEU A 137 -5.72 13.55 -26.17
CA LEU A 137 -6.45 14.34 -25.17
C LEU A 137 -6.43 15.84 -25.48
N THR A 138 -5.30 16.33 -26.00
CA THR A 138 -5.13 17.72 -26.44
C THR A 138 -5.99 18.00 -27.68
N ALA A 139 -5.95 17.12 -28.67
CA ALA A 139 -6.77 17.23 -29.89
C ALA A 139 -8.27 17.18 -29.60
N ARG A 140 -8.69 16.46 -28.54
CA ARG A 140 -10.09 16.41 -28.07
C ARG A 140 -10.52 17.62 -27.24
N GLY A 141 -9.63 18.58 -26.99
CA GLY A 141 -9.92 19.77 -26.17
C GLY A 141 -10.22 19.45 -24.70
N GLN A 142 -9.83 18.27 -24.20
CA GLN A 142 -10.10 17.85 -22.82
C GLN A 142 -9.11 18.46 -21.82
N LEU A 143 -7.97 18.97 -22.32
CA LEU A 143 -7.03 19.82 -21.59
C LEU A 143 -7.57 21.24 -21.46
N THR A 144 -8.64 21.39 -20.68
CA THR A 144 -9.17 22.71 -20.31
C THR A 144 -8.37 23.31 -19.15
N SER A 145 -8.43 24.64 -18.99
CA SER A 145 -7.82 25.31 -17.83
C SER A 145 -8.34 24.75 -16.50
N TRP A 146 -9.59 24.28 -16.48
CA TRP A 146 -10.19 23.62 -15.32
C TRP A 146 -9.55 22.26 -15.03
N SER A 147 -9.32 21.44 -16.07
CA SER A 147 -8.61 20.15 -15.94
C SER A 147 -7.20 20.35 -15.38
N ILE A 148 -6.49 21.38 -15.85
CA ILE A 148 -5.14 21.73 -15.38
C ILE A 148 -5.18 22.17 -13.91
N LEU A 149 -6.15 22.99 -13.52
CA LEU A 149 -6.31 23.42 -12.12
C LEU A 149 -6.55 22.21 -11.20
N LEU A 150 -7.45 21.30 -11.58
CA LEU A 150 -7.70 20.07 -10.82
C LEU A 150 -6.45 19.19 -10.72
N LEU A 151 -5.67 19.10 -11.81
CA LEU A 151 -4.40 18.38 -11.81
C LEU A 151 -3.41 18.99 -10.82
N LEU A 152 -3.24 20.32 -10.81
CA LEU A 152 -2.37 21.01 -9.85
C LEU A 152 -2.81 20.79 -8.41
N LEU A 153 -4.12 20.88 -8.12
CA LEU A 153 -4.66 20.59 -6.80
C LEU A 153 -4.38 19.14 -6.37
N SER A 154 -4.50 18.19 -7.30
CA SER A 154 -4.17 16.78 -7.03
C SER A 154 -2.69 16.59 -6.70
N CYS A 155 -1.79 17.34 -7.34
CA CYS A 155 -0.35 17.31 -7.04
C CYS A 155 -0.04 17.85 -5.65
N ILE A 156 -0.72 18.93 -5.22
CA ILE A 156 -0.59 19.48 -3.87
C ILE A 156 -1.02 18.43 -2.84
N TRP A 157 -2.18 17.80 -3.05
CA TRP A 157 -2.68 16.77 -2.14
C TRP A 157 -1.79 15.52 -2.14
N GLY A 158 -1.29 15.09 -3.30
CA GLY A 158 -0.34 13.99 -3.42
C GLY A 158 0.97 14.26 -2.68
N THR A 159 1.47 15.50 -2.74
CA THR A 159 2.66 15.92 -1.98
C THR A 159 2.38 15.91 -0.48
N ALA A 160 1.21 16.40 -0.05
CA ALA A 160 0.81 16.37 1.36
C ALA A 160 0.69 14.93 1.89
N ILE A 161 0.09 14.01 1.12
CA ILE A 161 0.00 12.58 1.47
C ILE A 161 1.40 11.97 1.58
N SER A 162 2.31 12.28 0.65
CA SER A 162 3.68 11.78 0.71
C SER A 162 4.39 12.27 1.98
N PHE A 163 4.25 13.55 2.32
CA PHE A 163 4.84 14.12 3.54
C PHE A 163 4.28 13.48 4.81
N LEU A 164 2.95 13.41 4.93
CA LEU A 164 2.28 12.78 6.08
C LEU A 164 2.61 11.29 6.17
N GLY A 165 2.85 10.62 5.04
CA GLY A 165 3.27 9.22 5.00
C GLY A 165 4.63 9.00 5.66
N PHE A 166 5.63 9.82 5.31
CA PHE A 166 6.95 9.77 5.94
C PHE A 166 6.90 10.18 7.42
N LEU A 167 6.14 11.24 7.74
CA LEU A 167 5.94 11.69 9.12
C LEU A 167 5.29 10.59 9.97
N CYS A 168 4.31 9.87 9.42
CA CYS A 168 3.69 8.74 10.11
C CYS A 168 4.71 7.62 10.36
N LEU A 169 5.46 7.19 9.33
CA LEU A 169 6.47 6.13 9.45
C LEU A 169 7.66 6.48 10.37
N GLU A 170 7.86 7.76 10.67
CA GLU A 170 8.82 8.20 11.67
C GLU A 170 8.34 7.92 13.11
N HIS A 171 7.02 7.97 13.34
CA HIS A 171 6.42 7.78 14.66
C HIS A 171 5.76 6.41 14.85
N VAL A 172 5.49 5.66 13.78
CA VAL A 172 4.82 4.35 13.85
C VAL A 172 5.59 3.26 13.13
N THR A 173 5.25 2.01 13.43
CA THR A 173 5.82 0.83 12.73
C THR A 173 5.28 0.69 11.31
N ALA A 174 6.03 0.02 10.42
CA ALA A 174 5.57 -0.30 9.07
C ALA A 174 4.22 -1.03 9.07
N THR A 175 4.00 -1.91 10.04
CA THR A 175 2.73 -2.62 10.19
C THR A 175 1.59 -1.69 10.61
N SER A 176 1.82 -0.85 11.63
CA SER A 176 0.83 0.16 12.06
C SER A 176 0.47 1.12 10.92
N PHE A 177 1.45 1.51 10.10
CA PHE A 177 1.24 2.33 8.92
C PHE A 177 0.32 1.64 7.90
N ASN A 178 0.57 0.37 7.59
CA ASN A 178 -0.29 -0.38 6.65
C ASN A 178 -1.70 -0.62 7.19
N VAL A 179 -1.85 -0.87 8.49
CA VAL A 179 -3.15 -1.00 9.17
C VAL A 179 -3.95 0.30 9.06
N MET A 180 -3.32 1.45 9.32
CA MET A 180 -3.94 2.77 9.17
C MET A 180 -4.34 3.05 7.71
N GLY A 181 -3.50 2.68 6.76
CA GLY A 181 -3.80 2.80 5.34
C GLY A 181 -5.02 1.97 4.91
N ASN A 182 -5.20 0.77 5.46
CA ASN A 182 -6.38 -0.05 5.21
C ASN A 182 -7.64 0.53 5.87
N ALA A 183 -7.53 1.09 7.08
CA ALA A 183 -8.64 1.81 7.73
C ALA A 183 -9.11 3.02 6.91
N ASN A 184 -8.17 3.82 6.36
CA ASN A 184 -8.52 4.97 5.52
C ASN A 184 -9.27 4.57 4.24
N LYS A 185 -8.86 3.47 3.59
CA LYS A 185 -9.56 2.95 2.40
C LYS A 185 -11.00 2.54 2.70
N LEU A 186 -11.24 1.96 3.88
CA LEU A 186 -12.59 1.60 4.31
C LEU A 186 -13.46 2.84 4.50
N LEU A 187 -12.92 3.89 5.11
CA LEU A 187 -13.62 5.16 5.24
C LEU A 187 -14.00 5.72 3.87
N THR A 188 -13.07 5.71 2.90
CA THR A 188 -13.36 6.15 1.53
C THR A 188 -14.46 5.30 0.89
N LEU A 189 -14.51 3.99 1.14
CA LEU A 189 -15.54 3.12 0.59
C LEU A 189 -16.92 3.38 1.23
N VAL A 190 -16.98 3.57 2.54
CA VAL A 190 -18.20 3.95 3.24
C VAL A 190 -18.70 5.29 2.72
N LEU A 191 -17.83 6.30 2.61
CA LEU A 191 -18.19 7.60 2.05
C LEU A 191 -18.65 7.48 0.60
N ASN A 192 -17.98 6.68 -0.23
CA ASN A 192 -18.40 6.45 -1.61
C ASN A 192 -19.80 5.83 -1.67
N SER A 193 -20.10 4.84 -0.83
CA SER A 193 -21.42 4.22 -0.75
C SER A 193 -22.51 5.15 -0.20
N LEU A 194 -22.15 6.19 0.57
CA LEU A 194 -23.09 7.18 1.07
C LEU A 194 -23.38 8.29 0.05
N ILE A 195 -22.38 8.63 -0.79
CA ILE A 195 -22.48 9.74 -1.75
C ILE A 195 -22.99 9.27 -3.12
N TRP A 196 -22.66 8.05 -3.54
CA TRP A 196 -23.01 7.50 -4.85
C TRP A 196 -23.86 6.23 -4.74
N ASP A 197 -24.92 6.14 -5.57
CA ASP A 197 -25.81 4.97 -5.69
C ASP A 197 -25.17 3.77 -6.43
N GLN A 198 -23.90 3.86 -6.84
CA GLN A 198 -23.16 2.69 -7.33
C GLN A 198 -22.63 1.88 -6.15
N HIS A 199 -23.42 0.89 -5.75
CA HIS A 199 -23.10 0.00 -4.65
C HIS A 199 -22.00 -0.96 -5.06
N ALA A 200 -20.89 -0.98 -4.31
CA ALA A 200 -19.91 -2.06 -4.40
C ALA A 200 -20.60 -3.40 -4.13
N SER A 201 -20.18 -4.45 -4.83
CA SER A 201 -20.67 -5.82 -4.65
C SER A 201 -20.75 -6.19 -3.17
N LEU A 202 -21.87 -6.81 -2.77
CA LEU A 202 -22.12 -7.22 -1.38
C LEU A 202 -20.97 -8.09 -0.82
N GLN A 203 -20.34 -8.88 -1.70
CA GLN A 203 -19.20 -9.72 -1.40
C GLN A 203 -17.95 -8.91 -1.05
N ALA A 204 -17.64 -7.87 -1.83
CA ALA A 204 -16.54 -6.93 -1.54
C ALA A 204 -16.70 -6.30 -0.15
N ASN A 205 -17.92 -5.87 0.19
CA ASN A 205 -18.23 -5.22 1.46
C ASN A 205 -18.00 -6.15 2.66
N ILE A 206 -18.35 -7.44 2.56
CA ILE A 206 -18.12 -8.42 3.63
C ILE A 206 -16.62 -8.69 3.84
N PHE A 207 -15.85 -8.85 2.77
CA PHE A 207 -14.39 -9.02 2.88
C PHE A 207 -13.71 -7.80 3.49
N LEU A 208 -14.16 -6.61 3.13
CA LEU A 208 -13.70 -5.35 3.69
C LEU A 208 -13.97 -5.26 5.19
N LEU A 209 -15.20 -5.57 5.63
CA LEU A 209 -15.57 -5.61 7.04
C LEU A 209 -14.74 -6.65 7.82
N THR A 210 -14.51 -7.82 7.25
CA THR A 210 -13.67 -8.85 7.87
C THR A 210 -12.23 -8.37 8.03
N SER A 211 -11.69 -7.67 7.02
CA SER A 211 -10.35 -7.07 7.11
C SER A 211 -10.25 -5.96 8.14
N LEU A 212 -11.34 -5.21 8.36
CA LEU A 212 -11.43 -4.16 9.37
C LEU A 212 -11.33 -4.76 10.77
N VAL A 213 -12.07 -5.84 11.03
CA VAL A 213 -12.02 -6.55 12.30
C VAL A 213 -10.60 -7.06 12.56
N GLY A 214 -9.96 -7.68 11.57
CA GLY A 214 -8.56 -8.12 11.70
C GLY A 214 -7.59 -6.97 11.99
N SER A 215 -7.76 -5.83 11.30
CA SER A 215 -6.96 -4.62 11.49
C SER A 215 -7.15 -3.99 12.87
N ALA A 216 -8.40 -3.94 13.36
CA ALA A 216 -8.75 -3.40 14.67
C ALA A 216 -8.22 -4.29 15.81
N MET A 217 -8.34 -5.61 15.66
CA MET A 217 -7.78 -6.58 16.62
C MET A 217 -6.26 -6.45 16.73
N TYR A 218 -5.55 -6.30 15.60
CA TYR A 218 -4.11 -6.05 15.61
C TYR A 218 -3.75 -4.74 16.34
N GLY A 219 -4.50 -3.66 16.08
CA GLY A 219 -4.31 -2.39 16.78
C GLY A 219 -4.48 -2.51 18.30
N GLU A 220 -5.45 -3.33 18.75
CA GLU A 220 -5.70 -3.58 20.16
C GLU A 220 -4.60 -4.42 20.82
N VAL A 221 -4.11 -5.47 20.15
CA VAL A 221 -2.96 -6.27 20.63
C VAL A 221 -1.74 -5.38 20.84
N ARG A 222 -1.41 -4.54 19.86
CA ARG A 222 -0.26 -3.62 19.96
C ARG A 222 -0.42 -2.60 21.09
N ARG A 223 -1.63 -2.07 21.30
CA ARG A 223 -1.91 -1.16 22.41
C ARG A 223 -1.60 -1.82 23.76
N ARG A 224 -1.97 -3.10 23.91
CA ARG A 224 -1.70 -3.88 25.14
C ARG A 224 -0.22 -4.14 25.34
N GLU A 225 0.53 -4.47 24.28
CA GLU A 225 2.00 -4.63 24.35
C GLU A 225 2.69 -3.34 24.81
N CYS A 226 2.28 -2.18 24.28
CA CYS A 226 2.85 -0.88 24.66
C CYS A 226 2.58 -0.57 26.14
N ASN A 227 1.34 -0.80 26.61
CA ASN A 227 0.98 -0.60 28.01
C ASN A 227 1.73 -1.55 28.95
N SER A 228 2.01 -2.79 28.52
CA SER A 228 2.77 -3.76 29.31
C SER A 228 4.26 -3.40 29.43
N LYS A 229 4.86 -2.71 28.44
CA LYS A 229 6.26 -2.26 28.49
C LYS A 229 6.44 -0.94 29.26
N ALA A 230 5.34 -0.25 29.57
CA ALA A 230 5.34 1.01 30.31
C ALA A 230 5.13 0.83 31.83
N GLN A 231 4.81 -0.39 32.27
CA GLN A 231 4.74 -0.79 33.69
C GLN A 231 6.04 -1.46 34.11
#